data_AF-A0A0L1IXN6-F1
#
_entry.id   AF-A0A0L1IXN6-F1
#
_cell.length_a   1.000
_cell.length_b   1.000
_cell.length_c   1.000
_cell.angle_alpha   90.00
_cell.angle_beta   90.00
_cell.angle_gamma   90.00
#
_symmetry.space_group_name_H-M   'P 1'
#
loop_
_entity.id
_entity.type
_entity.pdbx_description
1 polymer ?
#
loop_
_entity_poly.entity_id
_entity_poly.type
_entity_poly.pdbx_seq_one_letter_code
_entity_poly.pdbx_strand_id
1 'polypeptide(L)'
;MSDRPFNETARNLQLDEFVNEDDPCILRGELQNDDGEWIPAEINLNEVFSAYDSSARLEWGGKDFSLIAVQVILNLRVIPIDGKLEERPMLDVILEDEQQGEVEACVDLSEGIINNNGQFEYQLDRVSEREVRA
;
A
#
# COMPACT_ATOMS: atom_id res chain seq x y z
N MET A 1 15.13 9.48 -12.64
CA MET A 1 14.40 8.63 -11.68
C MET A 1 13.47 9.55 -10.96
N SER A 2 12.20 9.57 -11.35
CA SER A 2 11.23 10.47 -10.74
C SER A 2 10.69 9.79 -9.49
N ASP A 3 11.00 10.33 -8.31
CA ASP A 3 10.47 9.88 -7.01
C ASP A 3 8.98 10.26 -6.86
N ARG A 4 8.19 10.17 -7.92
CA ARG A 4 6.77 10.52 -7.88
C ARG A 4 5.98 9.35 -7.30
N PRO A 5 4.95 9.64 -6.49
CA PRO A 5 4.09 8.60 -5.98
C PRO A 5 3.37 7.90 -7.14
N PHE A 6 3.19 6.58 -7.06
CA PHE A 6 2.73 5.79 -8.21
C PHE A 6 1.34 6.22 -8.72
N ASN A 7 0.47 6.69 -7.82
CA ASN A 7 -0.94 7.03 -8.07
C ASN A 7 -1.14 8.11 -9.14
N GLU A 8 -0.17 9.01 -9.35
CA GLU A 8 -0.22 10.00 -10.44
C GLU A 8 -0.14 9.36 -11.84
N THR A 9 0.40 8.15 -11.92
CA THR A 9 0.72 7.42 -13.16
C THR A 9 0.13 6.02 -13.17
N ALA A 10 -0.90 5.78 -12.34
CA ALA A 10 -1.56 4.51 -12.19
C ALA A 10 -3.04 4.59 -12.57
N ARG A 11 -3.58 3.48 -13.06
CA ARG A 11 -5.02 3.32 -13.28
C ARG A 11 -5.45 1.87 -13.10
N ASN A 12 -6.76 1.66 -13.01
CA ASN A 12 -7.36 0.33 -12.86
C ASN A 12 -6.78 -0.44 -11.65
N LEU A 13 -6.55 0.29 -10.55
CA LEU A 13 -6.02 -0.27 -9.32
C LEU A 13 -7.06 -1.18 -8.65
N GLN A 14 -6.63 -2.37 -8.27
CA GLN A 14 -7.45 -3.35 -7.58
C GLN A 14 -6.58 -4.25 -6.71
N LEU A 15 -7.14 -4.73 -5.60
CA LEU A 15 -6.56 -5.86 -4.88
C LEU A 15 -7.12 -7.15 -5.46
N ASP A 16 -6.27 -8.16 -5.60
CA ASP A 16 -6.75 -9.51 -5.80
C ASP A 16 -7.50 -10.00 -4.56
N GLU A 17 -8.52 -10.84 -4.77
CA GLU A 17 -9.13 -11.58 -3.69
C GLU A 17 -8.09 -12.54 -3.10
N PHE A 18 -7.64 -12.28 -1.87
CA PHE A 18 -6.88 -13.26 -1.09
C PHE A 18 -7.90 -14.13 -0.33
N VAL A 19 -7.86 -15.44 -0.53
CA VAL A 19 -8.91 -16.35 -0.07
C VAL A 19 -8.51 -17.00 1.27
N ASN A 20 -7.21 -17.06 1.57
CA ASN A 20 -6.67 -17.70 2.77
C ASN A 20 -5.41 -16.97 3.29
N GLU A 21 -4.97 -17.33 4.49
CA GLU A 21 -3.75 -16.80 5.15
C GLU A 21 -2.48 -16.97 4.31
N ASP A 22 -2.42 -18.00 3.47
CA ASP A 22 -1.28 -18.31 2.59
C ASP A 22 -1.34 -17.61 1.22
N ASP A 23 -2.47 -16.99 0.87
CA ASP A 23 -2.62 -16.32 -0.42
C ASP A 23 -1.96 -14.93 -0.38
N PRO A 24 -1.14 -14.57 -1.38
CA PRO A 24 -0.48 -13.27 -1.39
C PRO A 24 -1.49 -12.15 -1.57
N CYS A 25 -1.35 -11.07 -0.79
CA CYS A 25 -2.13 -9.86 -0.96
C CYS A 25 -1.54 -9.03 -2.12
N ILE A 26 -2.03 -9.24 -3.34
CA ILE A 26 -1.51 -8.58 -4.55
C ILE A 26 -2.29 -7.30 -4.88
N LEU A 27 -1.58 -6.17 -4.97
CA LEU A 27 -2.07 -4.97 -5.64
C LEU A 27 -1.75 -5.06 -7.13
N ARG A 28 -2.76 -4.93 -7.99
CA ARG A 28 -2.63 -4.87 -9.45
C ARG A 28 -3.07 -3.52 -9.99
N GLY A 29 -2.52 -3.15 -11.12
CA GLY A 29 -2.99 -2.02 -11.93
C GLY A 29 -2.21 -1.89 -13.22
N GLU A 30 -2.44 -0.79 -13.93
CA GLU A 30 -1.59 -0.38 -15.05
C GLU A 30 -0.79 0.85 -14.65
N LEU A 31 0.52 0.82 -14.88
CA LEU A 31 1.45 1.91 -14.63
C LEU A 31 2.01 2.45 -15.94
N GLN A 32 2.09 3.77 -16.06
CA GLN A 32 2.66 4.40 -17.23
C GLN A 32 4.20 4.30 -17.21
N ASN A 33 4.83 3.81 -18.28
CA ASN A 33 6.29 3.80 -18.43
C ASN A 33 6.82 5.15 -18.97
N ASP A 34 8.15 5.29 -19.08
CA ASP A 34 8.80 6.53 -19.55
C ASP A 34 8.48 6.87 -21.02
N ASP A 35 8.09 5.86 -21.81
CA ASP A 35 7.61 6.02 -23.20
C ASP A 35 6.13 6.43 -23.28
N GLY A 36 5.43 6.50 -22.14
CA GLY A 36 4.01 6.86 -22.03
C GLY A 36 3.05 5.70 -22.24
N GLU A 37 3.54 4.47 -22.39
CA GLU A 37 2.75 3.24 -22.53
C GLU A 37 2.23 2.76 -21.16
N TRP A 38 1.06 2.13 -21.15
CA TRP A 38 0.46 1.59 -19.94
C TRP A 38 0.82 0.11 -19.80
N ILE A 39 1.56 -0.22 -18.75
CA ILE A 39 2.09 -1.56 -18.49
C ILE A 39 1.32 -2.19 -17.32
N PRO A 40 0.76 -3.40 -17.51
CA PRO A 40 0.23 -4.18 -16.39
C PRO A 40 1.33 -4.44 -15.36
N ALA A 41 1.07 -4.10 -14.10
CA ALA A 41 2.01 -4.26 -13.01
C ALA A 41 1.31 -4.82 -11.78
N GLU A 42 2.09 -5.48 -10.93
CA GLU A 42 1.63 -6.04 -9.66
C GLU A 42 2.71 -5.88 -8.57
N ILE A 43 2.28 -5.81 -7.32
CA ILE A 43 3.15 -5.87 -6.15
C ILE A 43 2.50 -6.67 -5.04
N ASN A 44 3.30 -7.49 -4.36
CA ASN A 44 2.86 -8.27 -3.21
C ASN A 44 2.96 -7.41 -1.93
N LEU A 45 1.81 -7.02 -1.37
CA LEU A 45 1.76 -6.22 -0.15
C LEU A 45 2.22 -7.00 1.08
N ASN A 46 2.21 -8.33 1.05
CA ASN A 46 2.83 -9.16 2.08
C ASN A 46 4.37 -9.06 2.09
N GLU A 47 4.99 -8.51 1.05
CA GLU A 47 6.44 -8.22 1.04
C GLU A 47 6.75 -6.76 1.41
N VAL A 48 5.70 -5.95 1.60
CA VAL A 48 5.78 -4.51 1.87
C VAL A 48 5.43 -4.19 3.32
N PHE A 49 4.50 -4.94 3.91
CA PHE A 49 3.99 -4.66 5.25
C PHE A 49 4.19 -5.82 6.21
N SER A 50 4.46 -5.47 7.46
CA SER A 50 4.28 -6.34 8.62
C SER A 50 3.16 -5.83 9.52
N ALA A 51 2.59 -6.73 10.31
CA ALA A 51 1.71 -6.37 11.40
C ALA A 51 2.00 -7.30 12.60
N TYR A 52 1.97 -6.73 13.80
CA TYR A 52 2.18 -7.47 15.05
C TYR A 52 0.91 -7.46 15.88
N ASP A 53 0.55 -8.64 16.40
CA ASP A 53 -0.61 -8.94 17.24
C ASP A 53 -0.73 -8.11 18.53
N SER A 54 0.38 -7.51 18.98
CA SER A 54 0.49 -6.78 20.24
C SER A 54 0.43 -5.27 20.09
N SER A 55 0.55 -4.75 18.86
CA SER A 55 0.40 -3.33 18.55
C SER A 55 -0.72 -3.05 17.56
N ALA A 56 -1.17 -4.08 16.83
CA ALA A 56 -2.17 -4.05 15.77
C ALA A 56 -1.97 -2.85 14.83
N ARG A 57 -0.71 -2.61 14.48
CA ARG A 57 -0.28 -1.57 13.55
C ARG A 57 0.26 -2.21 12.30
N LEU A 58 -0.12 -1.62 11.17
CA LEU A 58 0.50 -1.92 9.90
C LEU A 58 1.78 -1.10 9.79
N GLU A 59 2.91 -1.77 9.67
CA GLU A 59 4.22 -1.15 9.59
C GLU A 59 4.82 -1.37 8.20
N TRP A 60 5.39 -0.30 7.64
CA TRP A 60 6.15 -0.38 6.41
C TRP A 60 7.45 -1.15 6.63
N GLY A 61 7.74 -2.04 5.71
CA GLY A 61 8.83 -2.97 5.83
C GLY A 61 8.45 -4.15 6.73
N GLY A 62 9.15 -5.25 6.52
CA GLY A 62 8.75 -6.54 7.07
C GLY A 62 7.92 -7.33 6.08
N LYS A 63 7.13 -8.27 6.58
CA LYS A 63 6.36 -9.19 5.77
C LYS A 63 5.16 -9.78 6.50
N ASP A 64 4.28 -10.37 5.70
CA ASP A 64 3.22 -11.29 6.16
C ASP A 64 2.15 -10.62 7.06
N PHE A 65 1.83 -9.34 6.84
CA PHE A 65 0.74 -8.67 7.59
C PHE A 65 -0.61 -9.38 7.45
N SER A 66 -0.84 -10.08 6.33
CA SER A 66 -2.10 -10.80 6.08
C SER A 66 -2.37 -11.92 7.06
N LEU A 67 -1.36 -12.44 7.77
CA LEU A 67 -1.52 -13.54 8.73
C LEU A 67 -2.44 -13.19 9.90
N ILE A 68 -2.56 -11.91 10.23
CA ILE A 68 -3.46 -11.42 11.27
C ILE A 68 -4.50 -10.44 10.72
N ALA A 69 -4.61 -10.32 9.39
CA ALA A 69 -5.58 -9.43 8.75
C ALA A 69 -6.90 -10.16 8.57
N VAL A 70 -7.94 -9.67 9.26
CA VAL A 70 -9.32 -10.13 9.13
C VAL A 70 -9.94 -9.63 7.82
N GLN A 71 -9.60 -8.40 7.42
CA GLN A 71 -10.12 -7.77 6.22
C GLN A 71 -9.11 -6.80 5.64
N VAL A 72 -8.96 -6.80 4.32
CA VAL A 72 -8.10 -5.85 3.58
C VAL A 72 -8.92 -5.25 2.43
N ILE A 73 -8.96 -3.93 2.35
CA ILE A 73 -9.73 -3.20 1.34
C ILE A 73 -8.86 -2.09 0.75
N LEU A 74 -8.89 -1.96 -0.58
CA LEU A 74 -8.35 -0.80 -1.27
C LEU A 74 -9.45 0.23 -1.47
N ASN A 75 -9.23 1.44 -0.96
CA ASN A 75 -10.12 2.57 -1.15
C ASN A 75 -9.38 3.73 -1.83
N LEU A 76 -9.89 4.19 -2.96
CA LEU A 76 -9.42 5.42 -3.60
C LEU A 76 -10.10 6.62 -2.95
N ARG A 77 -9.34 7.44 -2.22
CA ARG A 77 -9.87 8.62 -1.51
C ARG A 77 -9.34 9.89 -2.13
N VAL A 78 -10.23 10.82 -2.48
CA VAL A 78 -9.83 12.15 -2.95
C VAL A 78 -9.66 13.07 -1.74
N ILE A 79 -8.43 13.53 -1.48
CA ILE A 79 -8.10 14.40 -0.35
C ILE A 79 -7.33 15.65 -0.79
N PRO A 80 -7.44 16.78 -0.07
CA PRO A 80 -6.68 17.98 -0.37
C PRO A 80 -5.24 17.88 0.15
N ILE A 81 -4.27 17.93 -0.77
CA ILE A 81 -2.82 18.03 -0.49
C ILE A 81 -2.30 19.33 -1.09
N ASP A 82 -1.70 20.20 -0.28
CA ASP A 82 -1.16 21.50 -0.70
C ASP A 82 -2.13 22.35 -1.55
N GLY A 83 -3.43 22.25 -1.23
CA GLY A 83 -4.49 22.99 -1.92
C GLY A 83 -4.96 22.38 -3.26
N LYS A 84 -4.46 21.19 -3.64
CA LYS A 84 -4.94 20.41 -4.79
C LYS A 84 -5.66 19.17 -4.32
N LEU A 85 -6.70 18.77 -5.03
CA LEU A 85 -7.35 17.49 -4.78
C LEU A 85 -6.53 16.39 -5.46
N GLU A 86 -6.08 15.42 -4.67
CA GLU A 86 -5.35 14.26 -5.13
C GLU A 86 -6.13 12.99 -4.76
N GLU A 87 -6.21 12.05 -5.68
CA GLU A 87 -6.71 10.70 -5.39
C GLU A 87 -5.59 9.86 -4.79
N ARG A 88 -5.81 9.34 -3.59
CA ARG A 88 -4.82 8.57 -2.81
C ARG A 88 -5.32 7.13 -2.63
N PRO A 89 -4.51 6.12 -2.98
CA PRO A 89 -4.84 4.71 -2.77
C PRO A 89 -4.60 4.34 -1.31
N MET A 90 -5.67 4.28 -0.53
CA MET A 90 -5.64 3.90 0.88
C MET A 90 -5.87 2.41 1.04
N LEU A 91 -4.99 1.74 1.79
CA LEU A 91 -5.20 0.37 2.24
C LEU A 91 -5.82 0.43 3.64
N ASP A 92 -7.08 0.05 3.72
CA ASP A 92 -7.81 -0.09 4.98
C ASP A 92 -7.75 -1.58 5.39
N VAL A 93 -7.28 -1.84 6.61
CA VAL A 93 -7.07 -3.19 7.14
C VAL A 93 -7.71 -3.32 8.50
N ILE A 94 -8.40 -4.43 8.75
CA ILE A 94 -8.81 -4.84 10.09
C ILE A 94 -7.84 -5.94 10.53
N LEU A 95 -7.14 -5.70 11.64
CA LEU A 95 -6.15 -6.62 12.22
C LEU A 95 -6.72 -7.25 13.50
N GLU A 96 -6.44 -8.54 13.71
CA GLU A 96 -6.74 -9.23 14.97
C GLU A 96 -5.65 -8.93 16.01
N ASP A 97 -6.07 -8.44 17.17
CA ASP A 97 -5.24 -8.15 18.35
C ASP A 97 -5.70 -9.04 19.52
N GLU A 98 -4.77 -9.78 20.14
CA GLU A 98 -5.11 -10.72 21.21
C GLU A 98 -5.67 -10.05 22.47
N GLN A 99 -5.43 -8.75 22.66
CA GLN A 99 -5.83 -7.99 23.86
C GLN A 99 -7.02 -7.06 23.59
N GLN A 100 -7.11 -6.49 22.40
CA GLN A 100 -8.05 -5.45 22.02
C GLN A 100 -9.18 -5.95 21.09
N GLY A 101 -9.03 -7.14 20.51
CA GLY A 101 -9.95 -7.66 19.50
C GLY A 101 -9.58 -7.11 18.12
N GLU A 102 -10.57 -6.68 17.34
CA GLU A 102 -10.32 -6.14 15.99
C GLU A 102 -9.89 -4.66 16.06
N VAL A 103 -8.79 -4.32 15.38
CA VAL A 103 -8.24 -2.96 15.29
C VAL A 103 -8.17 -2.53 13.82
N GLU A 104 -8.64 -1.32 13.55
CA GLU A 104 -8.58 -0.71 12.22
C GLU A 104 -7.23 0.00 12.00
N ALA A 105 -6.57 -0.33 10.88
CA ALA A 105 -5.39 0.33 10.37
C ALA A 105 -5.64 0.90 8.97
N CYS A 106 -5.04 2.04 8.67
CA CYS A 106 -5.17 2.71 7.38
C CYS A 106 -3.82 3.26 6.95
N VAL A 107 -3.35 2.93 5.76
CA VAL A 107 -2.10 3.44 5.20
C VAL A 107 -2.31 3.97 3.78
N ASP A 108 -1.63 5.07 3.46
CA ASP A 108 -1.60 5.60 2.10
C ASP A 108 -0.47 4.92 1.32
N LEU A 109 -0.82 4.05 0.37
CA LEU A 109 0.17 3.27 -0.39
C LEU A 109 1.14 4.14 -1.18
N SER A 110 0.72 5.36 -1.51
CA SER A 110 1.54 6.30 -2.27
C SER A 110 2.71 6.91 -1.47
N GLU A 111 2.75 6.69 -0.15
CA GLU A 111 3.86 7.15 0.70
C GLU A 111 5.12 6.31 0.55
N GLY A 112 4.99 5.00 0.33
CA GLY A 112 6.12 4.07 0.25
C GLY A 112 6.27 3.34 -1.09
N ILE A 113 5.26 3.39 -1.96
CA ILE A 113 5.30 2.73 -3.27
C ILE A 113 5.42 3.78 -4.39
N ILE A 114 6.26 3.50 -5.37
CA ILE A 114 6.46 4.33 -6.56
C ILE A 114 6.19 3.55 -7.85
N ASN A 115 6.09 4.30 -8.95
CA ASN A 115 6.15 3.75 -10.29
C ASN A 115 7.58 3.91 -10.84
N ASN A 116 8.30 2.79 -10.99
CA ASN A 116 9.59 2.72 -11.65
C ASN A 116 9.43 2.16 -13.07
N ASN A 117 9.27 3.07 -14.04
CA ASN A 117 9.18 2.76 -15.47
C ASN A 117 8.15 1.65 -15.82
N GLY A 118 6.94 1.77 -15.28
CA GLY A 118 5.84 0.82 -15.49
C GLY A 118 5.82 -0.35 -14.52
N GLN A 119 6.60 -0.31 -13.43
CA GLN A 119 6.63 -1.34 -12.38
C GLN A 119 6.42 -0.72 -10.99
N PHE A 120 5.68 -1.40 -10.13
CA PHE A 120 5.59 -0.99 -8.73
C PHE A 120 6.92 -1.25 -8.02
N GLU A 121 7.39 -0.30 -7.24
CA GLU A 121 8.59 -0.47 -6.41
C GLU A 121 8.33 0.08 -5.01
N TYR A 122 8.59 -0.76 -4.00
CA TYR A 122 8.58 -0.34 -2.61
C TYR A 122 9.93 0.31 -2.24
N GLN A 123 9.88 1.51 -1.65
CA GLN A 123 11.04 2.27 -1.22
C GLN A 123 10.97 2.61 0.27
N LEU A 124 11.63 1.79 1.09
CA LEU A 124 11.71 1.97 2.54
C LEU A 124 12.24 3.36 2.94
N ASP A 125 13.24 3.87 2.22
CA ASP A 125 13.86 5.17 2.52
C ASP A 125 12.86 6.34 2.47
N ARG A 126 11.80 6.26 1.65
CA ARG A 126 10.76 7.30 1.58
C ARG A 126 9.86 7.35 2.81
N VAL A 127 9.67 6.21 3.47
CA VAL A 127 8.80 6.08 4.63
C VAL A 127 9.54 6.51 5.90
N SER A 128 10.79 6.06 6.06
CA SER A 128 11.59 6.33 7.26
C SER A 128 11.89 7.82 7.48
N GLU A 129 11.90 8.64 6.42
CA GLU A 129 12.10 10.09 6.52
C GLU A 129 10.96 10.85 7.21
N ARG A 130 9.74 10.27 7.29
CA ARG A 130 8.58 10.89 7.94
C ARG A 130 8.50 10.58 9.44
N GLU A 131 8.92 9.40 9.87
CA GLU A 131 8.92 9.03 11.30
C GLU A 131 9.94 9.81 12.13
N VAL A 132 11.03 10.29 11.53
CA VAL A 132 12.07 11.09 12.22
C VAL A 132 11.61 12.54 12.46
N ARG A 133 10.50 12.99 11.86
CA ARG A 133 9.99 14.37 11.99
C ARG A 133 8.80 14.54 12.94
N ALA A 134 8.37 13.47 13.62
CA ALA A 134 7.27 13.51 14.61
C ALA A 134 7.76 13.78 16.03
#